data_AF-A0A433QWJ1-F1
#
_entry.id   AF-A0A433QWJ1-F1
#
_cell.length_a   1.000
_cell.length_b   1.000
_cell.length_c   1.000
_cell.angle_alpha   90.00
_cell.angle_beta   90.00
_cell.angle_gamma   90.00
#
_symmetry.space_group_name_H-M   'P 1'
#
loop_
_entity.id
_entity.type
_entity.pdbx_description
1 polymer ?
#
loop_
_entity_poly.entity_id
_entity_poly.type
_entity_poly.pdbx_seq_one_letter_code
_entity_poly.pdbx_strand_id
1 'polypeptide(L)'
;MSASFITQSRHVRVPLVLGILIFAEMDQRPSRKRAKHDHQTPYSDEEVSHSPPALSANLRTGITSSATLGTSPNYKYADSNIKLTGIQDLPTSENVDTVTITSILGYGDLKEMVQLNYHVDLDWLMSKLPPEKANSLPTTVVHGWRQDEAHIIKAMLLFYNDDTMRVVIHTANLVSSDWRNKTQAVYTSPVLHKKRSPQLSSSPAEMSMFEKDLTDYFKAYGHQLSRFCELFKDYDFSECKVCV
;
A
#
# COMPACT_ATOMS: atom_id res chain seq x y z
N MET A 1 24.64 7.06 1.14
CA MET A 1 23.32 6.41 1.20
C MET A 1 23.38 5.18 0.31
N SER A 2 23.01 4.00 0.80
CA SER A 2 22.96 2.76 0.00
C SER A 2 21.50 2.35 -0.13
N ALA A 3 20.81 2.90 -1.13
CA ALA A 3 19.53 2.35 -1.59
C ALA A 3 19.86 1.33 -2.69
N SER A 4 19.45 0.09 -2.49
CA SER A 4 19.62 -0.95 -3.49
C SER A 4 18.40 -0.95 -4.40
N PHE A 5 18.63 -0.67 -5.69
CA PHE A 5 17.61 -0.80 -6.72
C PHE A 5 17.70 -2.16 -7.37
N ILE A 6 16.56 -2.83 -7.49
CA ILE A 6 16.46 -4.03 -8.28
C ILE A 6 15.67 -3.64 -9.54
N THR A 7 16.38 -3.46 -10.65
CA THR A 7 15.80 -3.26 -11.98
C THR A 7 15.92 -4.54 -12.80
N GLN A 8 14.93 -4.85 -13.64
CA GLN A 8 14.95 -6.05 -14.48
C GLN A 8 15.08 -5.67 -15.96
N SER A 9 16.31 -5.39 -16.41
CA SER A 9 16.66 -5.37 -17.84
C SER A 9 17.88 -6.26 -18.10
N ARG A 10 17.82 -7.11 -19.12
CA ARG A 10 18.88 -8.07 -19.46
C ARG A 10 20.05 -7.36 -20.16
N HIS A 11 21.24 -7.58 -19.60
CA HIS A 11 22.61 -7.49 -20.13
C HIS A 11 23.21 -6.12 -20.50
N VAL A 12 24.12 -5.61 -19.64
CA VAL A 12 25.59 -5.53 -19.86
C VAL A 12 26.27 -5.50 -18.47
N ARG A 13 27.37 -6.25 -18.29
CA ARG A 13 28.22 -6.20 -17.07
C ARG A 13 29.15 -4.98 -17.14
N VAL A 14 29.24 -4.20 -16.06
CA VAL A 14 30.37 -3.31 -15.77
C VAL A 14 30.71 -3.45 -14.27
N PRO A 15 31.97 -3.63 -13.87
CA PRO A 15 32.32 -3.84 -12.46
C PRO A 15 32.21 -2.53 -11.66
N LEU A 16 31.69 -2.68 -10.44
CA LEU A 16 31.49 -1.61 -9.45
C LEU A 16 32.81 -1.02 -8.97
N VAL A 17 33.01 0.29 -9.09
CA VAL A 17 33.66 1.12 -8.06
C VAL A 17 33.01 2.51 -8.05
N LEU A 18 32.47 2.87 -6.88
CA LEU A 18 32.25 4.20 -6.32
C LEU A 18 31.64 5.31 -7.22
N GLY A 19 30.42 5.73 -6.87
CA GLY A 19 29.85 7.01 -7.27
C GLY A 19 28.60 6.86 -8.14
N ILE A 20 27.49 7.32 -7.58
CA ILE A 20 26.19 7.67 -8.20
C ILE A 20 26.17 7.52 -9.73
N LEU A 21 25.42 6.55 -10.24
CA LEU A 21 24.91 6.61 -11.62
C LEU A 21 23.40 6.38 -11.61
N ILE A 22 22.68 7.49 -11.75
CA ILE A 22 21.28 7.54 -12.16
C ILE A 22 21.27 7.34 -13.68
N PHE A 23 20.62 6.28 -14.17
CA PHE A 23 20.15 6.25 -15.55
C PHE A 23 18.63 6.44 -15.54
N ALA A 24 18.22 7.69 -15.74
CA ALA A 24 16.87 8.04 -16.16
C ALA A 24 16.97 8.40 -17.64
N GLU A 25 16.64 7.46 -18.53
CA GLU A 25 16.30 7.83 -19.90
C GLU A 25 14.85 8.32 -19.88
N MET A 26 14.66 9.63 -19.90
CA MET A 26 13.37 10.24 -20.20
C MET A 26 13.09 9.99 -21.69
N ASP A 27 12.27 9.00 -21.99
CA ASP A 27 11.74 8.81 -23.34
C ASP A 27 10.81 9.99 -23.66
N GLN A 28 11.34 10.97 -24.40
CA GLN A 28 10.58 12.07 -25.00
C GLN A 28 9.63 11.50 -26.05
N ARG A 29 8.41 11.14 -25.65
CA ARG A 29 7.38 10.81 -26.64
C ARG A 29 6.87 12.11 -27.32
N PRO A 30 6.80 12.17 -28.65
CA PRO A 30 6.24 13.32 -29.36
C PRO A 30 4.74 13.45 -29.09
N SER A 31 4.27 14.70 -28.93
CA SER A 31 2.86 15.02 -28.69
C SER A 31 1.96 14.39 -29.76
N ARG A 32 1.04 13.51 -29.35
CA ARG A 32 -0.03 13.03 -30.22
C ARG A 32 -0.95 14.20 -30.57
N LYS A 33 -0.89 14.64 -31.83
CA LYS A 33 -1.87 15.58 -32.41
C LYS A 33 -3.26 14.96 -32.30
N ARG A 34 -4.18 15.68 -31.65
CA ARG A 34 -5.60 15.34 -31.55
C ARG A 34 -6.21 15.33 -32.96
N ALA A 35 -6.65 14.16 -33.43
CA ALA A 35 -7.42 14.07 -34.65
C ALA A 35 -8.78 14.75 -34.44
N LYS A 36 -9.10 15.72 -35.30
CA LYS A 36 -10.44 16.31 -35.39
C LYS A 36 -11.33 15.34 -36.16
N HIS A 37 -12.45 14.94 -35.57
CA HIS A 37 -13.58 14.39 -36.32
C HIS A 37 -14.81 15.24 -36.01
N ASP A 38 -15.20 16.04 -36.99
CA ASP A 38 -16.53 16.64 -37.12
C ASP A 38 -17.44 15.61 -37.79
N HIS A 39 -18.58 15.30 -37.16
CA HIS A 39 -19.93 15.50 -37.71
C HIS A 39 -21.01 14.77 -36.87
N GLN A 40 -21.80 15.61 -36.19
CA GLN A 40 -23.26 15.60 -36.10
C GLN A 40 -24.03 14.30 -36.43
N THR A 41 -24.69 13.76 -35.40
CA THR A 41 -26.06 13.24 -35.49
C THR A 41 -26.88 13.76 -34.29
N PRO A 42 -28.15 14.15 -34.46
CA PRO A 42 -28.96 14.71 -33.38
C PRO A 42 -29.56 13.58 -32.55
N TYR A 43 -29.28 13.54 -31.25
CA TYR A 43 -29.95 12.65 -30.30
C TYR A 43 -30.95 13.47 -29.49
N SER A 44 -32.21 13.03 -29.50
CA SER A 44 -33.34 13.63 -28.81
C SER A 44 -33.25 13.42 -27.30
N ASP A 45 -33.50 14.49 -26.53
CA ASP A 45 -33.60 14.48 -25.08
C ASP A 45 -34.88 13.76 -24.62
N GLU A 46 -34.74 12.54 -24.10
CA GLU A 46 -35.67 12.00 -23.10
C GLU A 46 -34.88 11.71 -21.82
N GLU A 47 -34.99 12.62 -20.83
CA GLU A 47 -34.53 12.40 -19.46
C GLU A 47 -35.45 11.39 -18.75
N VAL A 48 -35.00 10.15 -18.60
CA VAL A 48 -35.58 9.21 -17.62
C VAL A 48 -34.82 9.35 -16.30
N SER A 49 -35.37 10.18 -15.41
CA SER A 49 -34.89 10.36 -14.03
C SER A 49 -35.12 9.09 -13.19
N HIS A 50 -34.05 8.35 -12.92
CA HIS A 50 -34.00 7.43 -11.78
C HIS A 50 -33.06 7.99 -10.71
N SER A 51 -33.65 8.61 -9.70
CA SER A 51 -32.93 9.05 -8.50
C SER A 51 -32.54 7.85 -7.63
N PRO A 52 -31.34 7.77 -7.06
CA PRO A 52 -31.04 6.88 -5.95
C PRO A 52 -31.86 7.29 -4.71
N PRO A 53 -32.26 6.37 -3.83
CA PRO A 53 -33.03 6.72 -2.64
C PRO A 53 -32.18 7.64 -1.73
N ALA A 54 -32.74 8.82 -1.45
CA ALA A 54 -32.13 9.81 -0.58
C ALA A 54 -31.96 9.26 0.85
N LEU A 55 -30.72 9.23 1.34
CA LEU A 55 -30.45 9.18 2.78
C LEU A 55 -30.88 10.53 3.35
N SER A 56 -32.06 10.54 3.97
CA SER A 56 -32.68 11.73 4.53
C SER A 56 -31.78 12.37 5.59
N ALA A 57 -31.25 13.55 5.29
CA ALA A 57 -30.73 14.47 6.26
C ALA A 57 -31.88 14.96 7.16
N ASN A 58 -32.00 14.39 8.36
CA ASN A 58 -32.85 14.91 9.43
C ASN A 58 -32.30 14.49 10.80
N LEU A 59 -31.20 15.10 11.24
CA LEU A 59 -30.83 15.12 12.66
C LEU A 59 -30.35 16.51 13.07
N ARG A 60 -31.32 17.42 13.20
CA ARG A 60 -31.28 18.52 14.19
C ARG A 60 -32.62 19.24 14.20
N THR A 61 -33.50 18.81 15.09
CA THR A 61 -34.41 19.65 15.89
C THR A 61 -35.16 18.73 16.86
N GLY A 62 -35.29 19.18 18.11
CA GLY A 62 -35.59 18.33 19.27
C GLY A 62 -36.96 17.65 19.24
N ILE A 63 -37.00 16.47 19.87
CA ILE A 63 -38.25 15.78 20.23
C ILE A 63 -38.10 15.29 21.68
N THR A 64 -38.69 16.04 22.60
CA THR A 64 -39.38 15.44 23.76
C THR A 64 -40.54 14.63 23.20
N SER A 65 -40.47 13.30 23.30
CA SER A 65 -41.63 12.40 23.40
C SER A 65 -41.15 10.96 23.58
N SER A 66 -41.65 10.36 24.65
CA SER A 66 -41.42 8.99 25.08
C SER A 66 -41.90 7.98 24.02
N ALA A 67 -40.97 7.25 23.41
CA ALA A 67 -41.26 6.02 22.66
C ALA A 67 -40.17 5.00 22.97
N THR A 68 -40.58 3.85 23.50
CA THR A 68 -39.74 2.75 23.94
C THR A 68 -38.95 2.19 22.75
N LEU A 69 -37.66 2.54 22.67
CA LEU A 69 -36.76 2.11 21.59
C LEU A 69 -36.40 0.64 21.79
N GLY A 70 -36.80 -0.21 20.84
CA GLY A 70 -36.28 -1.57 20.74
C GLY A 70 -34.76 -1.52 20.57
N THR A 71 -34.04 -2.17 21.47
CA THR A 71 -32.58 -2.28 21.44
C THR A 71 -32.13 -2.92 20.13
N SER A 72 -31.46 -2.15 19.26
CA SER A 72 -30.73 -2.70 18.12
C SER A 72 -29.72 -3.73 18.64
N PRO A 73 -29.58 -4.91 17.99
CA PRO A 73 -28.57 -5.87 18.37
C PRO A 73 -27.19 -5.21 18.35
N ASN A 74 -26.45 -5.35 19.45
CA ASN A 74 -25.12 -4.80 19.61
C ASN A 74 -24.14 -5.61 18.73
N TYR A 75 -24.01 -5.23 17.47
CA TYR A 75 -23.03 -5.83 16.55
C TYR A 75 -21.62 -5.35 16.92
N LYS A 76 -20.77 -6.29 17.35
CA LYS A 76 -19.33 -6.05 17.45
C LYS A 76 -18.71 -6.32 16.08
N TYR A 77 -18.38 -5.26 15.35
CA TYR A 77 -17.56 -5.37 14.15
C TYR A 77 -16.13 -5.74 14.55
N ALA A 78 -15.53 -6.70 13.83
CA ALA A 78 -14.11 -6.97 13.96
C ALA A 78 -13.31 -5.85 13.27
N ASP A 79 -12.17 -5.48 13.84
CA ASP A 79 -11.23 -4.56 13.18
C ASP A 79 -10.67 -5.25 11.93
N SER A 80 -10.94 -4.66 10.76
CA SER A 80 -10.44 -5.16 9.47
C SER A 80 -8.95 -4.84 9.26
N ASN A 81 -8.38 -3.98 10.11
CA ASN A 81 -7.10 -3.30 9.92
C ASN A 81 -7.00 -2.51 8.61
N ILE A 82 -8.13 -2.19 7.97
CA ILE A 82 -8.20 -1.32 6.79
C ILE A 82 -8.55 0.08 7.26
N LYS A 83 -7.68 1.03 6.93
CA LYS A 83 -7.85 2.46 7.23
C LYS A 83 -7.73 3.29 5.97
N LEU A 84 -8.33 4.47 5.98
CA LEU A 84 -8.12 5.46 4.94
C LEU A 84 -6.92 6.35 5.27
N THR A 85 -6.31 6.90 4.24
CA THR A 85 -5.33 7.97 4.42
C THR A 85 -6.02 9.27 4.82
N GLY A 86 -5.36 10.05 5.67
CA GLY A 86 -5.85 11.36 6.05
C GLY A 86 -5.83 12.34 4.88
N ILE A 87 -6.84 13.22 4.81
CA ILE A 87 -6.96 14.29 3.82
C ILE A 87 -6.54 15.59 4.49
N GLN A 88 -5.42 16.16 4.05
CA GLN A 88 -4.78 17.33 4.67
C GLN A 88 -5.71 18.55 4.74
N ASP A 89 -6.54 18.75 3.71
CA ASP A 89 -7.40 19.92 3.62
C ASP A 89 -8.77 19.73 4.34
N LEU A 90 -9.00 18.58 4.99
CA LEU A 90 -10.18 18.33 5.81
C LEU A 90 -9.88 18.53 7.31
N PRO A 91 -10.89 18.96 8.10
CA PRO A 91 -10.72 19.11 9.54
C PRO A 91 -10.46 17.75 10.22
N THR A 92 -9.90 17.78 11.43
CA THR A 92 -9.57 16.55 12.19
C THR A 92 -10.79 15.68 12.49
N SER A 93 -11.98 16.28 12.58
CA SER A 93 -13.25 15.55 12.76
C SER A 93 -13.60 14.63 11.60
N GLU A 94 -13.07 14.89 10.41
CA GLU A 94 -13.26 14.08 9.20
C GLU A 94 -12.09 13.10 8.96
N ASN A 95 -11.00 13.24 9.73
CA ASN A 95 -9.81 12.41 9.66
C ASN A 95 -9.71 11.40 10.83
N VAL A 96 -10.84 11.08 11.47
CA VAL A 96 -10.90 10.08 12.54
C VAL A 96 -10.49 8.71 11.99
N ASP A 97 -9.66 7.97 12.74
CA ASP A 97 -9.15 6.64 12.39
C ASP A 97 -8.40 6.54 11.05
N THR A 98 -7.91 7.67 10.53
CA THR A 98 -7.07 7.71 9.34
C THR A 98 -5.59 7.44 9.66
N VAL A 99 -4.83 7.09 8.63
CA VAL A 99 -3.37 6.90 8.72
C VAL A 99 -2.62 7.86 7.82
N THR A 100 -1.40 8.19 8.22
CA THR A 100 -0.43 8.90 7.37
C THR A 100 0.75 7.98 7.08
N ILE A 101 1.46 8.24 5.97
CA ILE A 101 2.71 7.51 5.70
C ILE A 101 3.72 7.66 6.84
N THR A 102 3.79 8.84 7.47
CA THR A 102 4.66 9.08 8.63
C THR A 102 4.24 8.22 9.83
N SER A 103 2.95 8.05 10.10
CA SER A 103 2.48 7.17 11.18
C SER A 103 2.80 5.68 10.92
N ILE A 104 2.78 5.26 9.65
CA ILE A 104 3.10 3.88 9.26
C ILE A 104 4.60 3.63 9.43
N LEU A 105 5.44 4.51 8.89
CA LEU A 105 6.90 4.38 8.96
C LEU A 105 7.46 4.69 10.36
N GLY A 106 6.73 5.44 11.18
CA GLY A 106 7.08 5.76 12.56
C GLY A 106 6.49 4.82 13.61
N TYR A 107 5.90 3.69 13.21
CA TYR A 107 5.22 2.77 14.14
C TYR A 107 6.16 2.16 15.19
N GLY A 108 7.39 1.84 14.82
CA GLY A 108 8.36 1.16 15.68
C GLY A 108 9.80 1.42 15.25
N ASP A 109 10.77 0.83 15.95
CA ASP A 109 12.18 0.98 15.64
C ASP A 109 12.55 0.16 14.38
N LEU A 110 12.40 0.79 13.21
CA LEU A 110 12.65 0.17 11.92
C LEU A 110 14.11 -0.27 11.77
N LYS A 111 14.28 -1.52 11.35
CA LYS A 111 15.55 -2.18 11.05
C LYS A 111 15.82 -2.21 9.55
N GLU A 112 14.81 -2.51 8.74
CA GLU A 112 14.88 -2.59 7.28
C GLU A 112 13.47 -2.34 6.71
N MET A 113 13.39 -1.71 5.53
CA MET A 113 12.13 -1.60 4.81
C MET A 113 12.26 -1.98 3.34
N VAL A 114 11.19 -2.58 2.82
CA VAL A 114 11.04 -2.92 1.40
C VAL A 114 9.78 -2.24 0.88
N GLN A 115 9.93 -1.51 -0.22
CA GLN A 115 8.88 -0.70 -0.82
C GLN A 115 8.60 -1.23 -2.22
N LEU A 116 7.44 -1.86 -2.41
CA LEU A 116 6.97 -2.29 -3.72
C LEU A 116 5.99 -1.23 -4.22
N ASN A 117 6.35 -0.53 -5.29
CA ASN A 117 5.47 0.50 -5.84
C ASN A 117 5.78 0.80 -7.32
N TYR A 118 4.80 1.39 -7.99
CA TYR A 118 4.93 1.82 -9.38
C TYR A 118 5.72 3.13 -9.51
N HIS A 119 5.41 4.12 -8.66
CA HIS A 119 6.00 5.45 -8.73
C HIS A 119 6.49 5.88 -7.34
N VAL A 120 7.78 6.20 -7.26
CA VAL A 120 8.47 6.52 -6.02
C VAL A 120 9.26 7.80 -6.20
N ASP A 121 8.95 8.79 -5.37
CA ASP A 121 9.79 9.95 -5.10
C ASP A 121 10.62 9.60 -3.85
N LEU A 122 11.91 9.32 -4.07
CA LEU A 122 12.79 8.83 -3.01
C LEU A 122 13.09 9.90 -1.96
N ASP A 123 13.37 11.13 -2.38
CA ASP A 123 13.67 12.21 -1.44
C ASP A 123 12.45 12.50 -0.56
N TRP A 124 11.27 12.52 -1.16
CA TRP A 124 10.02 12.64 -0.42
C TRP A 124 9.80 11.45 0.51
N LEU A 125 9.98 10.21 0.06
CA LEU A 125 9.79 9.01 0.88
C LEU A 125 10.75 9.00 2.08
N MET A 126 12.04 9.24 1.83
CA MET A 126 13.05 9.25 2.89
C MET A 126 12.79 10.40 3.88
N SER A 127 12.19 11.52 3.45
CA SER A 127 11.74 12.59 4.36
C SER A 127 10.63 12.17 5.33
N LYS A 128 9.97 11.01 5.12
CA LYS A 128 8.90 10.51 5.99
C LYS A 128 9.39 9.59 7.09
N LEU A 129 10.65 9.15 7.03
CA LEU A 129 11.29 8.39 8.09
C LEU A 129 11.65 9.30 9.28
N PRO A 130 11.79 8.72 10.48
CA PRO A 130 12.43 9.43 11.59
C PRO A 130 13.82 9.97 11.18
N PRO A 131 14.20 11.20 11.57
CA PRO A 131 15.43 11.85 11.10
C PRO A 131 16.70 11.02 11.32
N GLU A 132 16.77 10.26 12.41
CA GLU A 132 17.88 9.38 12.77
C GLU A 132 17.99 8.14 11.88
N LYS A 133 16.90 7.75 11.19
CA LYS A 133 16.83 6.61 10.28
C LYS A 133 16.96 7.00 8.81
N ALA A 134 16.58 8.23 8.45
CA ALA A 134 16.48 8.68 7.05
C ALA A 134 17.75 8.46 6.20
N ASN A 135 18.95 8.48 6.82
CA ASN A 135 20.21 8.32 6.10
C ASN A 135 20.88 6.94 6.24
N SER A 136 20.38 6.09 7.13
CA SER A 136 21.04 4.85 7.56
C SER A 136 20.18 3.60 7.40
N LEU A 137 18.84 3.75 7.30
CA LEU A 137 17.92 2.61 7.21
C LEU A 137 18.10 1.85 5.90
N PRO A 138 18.46 0.55 5.94
CA PRO A 138 18.43 -0.32 4.77
C PRO A 138 17.05 -0.27 4.10
N THR A 139 17.04 0.22 2.85
CA THR A 139 15.82 0.45 2.08
C THR A 139 15.96 -0.21 0.72
N THR A 140 15.06 -1.14 0.42
CA THR A 140 14.94 -1.77 -0.91
C THR A 140 13.70 -1.21 -1.60
N VAL A 141 13.84 -0.73 -2.84
CA VAL A 141 12.71 -0.30 -3.67
C VAL A 141 12.57 -1.24 -4.85
N VAL A 142 11.42 -1.88 -4.94
CA VAL A 142 11.02 -2.75 -6.06
C VAL A 142 10.10 -1.95 -6.96
N HIS A 143 10.59 -1.61 -8.15
CA HIS A 143 9.90 -0.80 -9.14
C HIS A 143 10.22 -1.29 -10.56
N GLY A 144 9.43 -0.88 -11.56
CA GLY A 144 9.71 -1.19 -12.96
C GLY A 144 8.46 -1.47 -13.79
N TRP A 145 8.69 -1.96 -15.01
CA TRP A 145 7.67 -2.49 -15.92
C TRP A 145 8.08 -3.92 -16.29
N ARG A 146 7.14 -4.87 -16.22
CA ARG A 146 7.29 -6.16 -16.88
C ARG A 146 6.71 -6.06 -18.29
N GLN A 147 7.22 -6.90 -19.19
CA GLN A 147 7.14 -6.79 -20.65
C GLN A 147 5.74 -6.59 -21.27
N ASP A 148 4.64 -6.74 -20.52
CA ASP A 148 3.28 -6.29 -20.89
C ASP A 148 2.37 -5.98 -19.66
N GLU A 149 2.93 -5.93 -18.44
CA GLU A 149 2.16 -5.69 -17.20
C GLU A 149 2.90 -4.73 -16.27
N ALA A 150 2.20 -3.66 -15.88
CA ALA A 150 2.70 -2.72 -14.89
C ALA A 150 2.87 -3.43 -13.53
N HIS A 151 3.89 -3.02 -12.75
CA HIS A 151 4.01 -3.42 -11.35
C HIS A 151 2.87 -2.75 -10.57
N ILE A 152 1.74 -3.44 -10.39
CA ILE A 152 0.53 -2.85 -9.82
C ILE A 152 0.54 -2.87 -8.28
N ILE A 153 1.26 -3.82 -7.66
CA ILE A 153 1.30 -3.94 -6.20
C ILE A 153 1.92 -2.71 -5.56
N LYS A 154 1.29 -2.29 -4.46
CA LYS A 154 1.69 -1.19 -3.62
C LYS A 154 1.72 -1.72 -2.20
N ALA A 155 2.90 -2.11 -1.76
CA ALA A 155 3.07 -2.77 -0.48
C ALA A 155 4.38 -2.36 0.20
N MET A 156 4.37 -2.44 1.52
CA MET A 156 5.55 -2.25 2.36
C MET A 156 5.79 -3.51 3.18
N LEU A 157 7.04 -3.98 3.22
CA LEU A 157 7.50 -4.92 4.23
C LEU A 157 8.36 -4.15 5.23
N LEU A 158 7.92 -4.10 6.48
CA LEU A 158 8.53 -3.30 7.54
C LEU A 158 9.08 -4.25 8.61
N PHE A 159 10.39 -4.31 8.75
CA PHE A 159 11.08 -5.15 9.73
C PHE A 159 11.60 -4.28 10.87
N TYR A 160 11.39 -4.71 12.11
CA TYR A 160 11.74 -3.95 13.31
C TYR A 160 12.89 -4.61 14.09
N ASN A 161 13.53 -3.85 14.97
CA ASN A 161 14.65 -4.35 15.78
C ASN A 161 14.24 -5.34 16.89
N ASP A 162 12.96 -5.39 17.25
CA ASP A 162 12.41 -6.30 18.27
C ASP A 162 12.00 -7.68 17.72
N ASP A 163 12.58 -8.07 16.57
CA ASP A 163 12.26 -9.30 15.84
C ASP A 163 10.76 -9.42 15.48
N THR A 164 10.12 -8.29 15.20
CA THR A 164 8.78 -8.26 14.60
C THR A 164 8.80 -7.69 13.19
N MET A 165 7.74 -7.94 12.42
CA MET A 165 7.49 -7.30 11.14
C MET A 165 6.02 -6.94 10.94
N ARG A 166 5.75 -6.09 9.96
CA ARG A 166 4.40 -5.83 9.43
C ARG A 166 4.41 -5.84 7.91
N VAL A 167 3.30 -6.31 7.34
CA VAL A 167 2.98 -6.17 5.92
C VAL A 167 1.93 -5.07 5.77
N VAL A 168 2.20 -4.09 4.92
CA VAL A 168 1.25 -3.02 4.58
C VAL A 168 0.88 -3.17 3.12
N ILE A 169 -0.41 -3.24 2.80
CA ILE A 169 -0.91 -3.25 1.42
C ILE A 169 -1.76 -2.00 1.23
N HIS A 170 -1.50 -1.21 0.20
CA HIS A 170 -2.16 0.08 0.02
C HIS A 170 -2.44 0.39 -1.46
N THR A 171 -3.10 1.52 -1.72
CA THR A 171 -3.45 1.95 -3.08
C THR A 171 -2.64 3.15 -3.59
N ALA A 172 -1.91 3.84 -2.70
CA ALA A 172 -1.15 5.05 -2.98
C ALA A 172 0.23 4.81 -3.63
N ASN A 173 0.63 5.63 -4.60
CA ASN A 173 2.04 5.71 -5.00
C ASN A 173 2.87 6.38 -3.88
N LEU A 174 4.19 6.18 -3.88
CA LEU A 174 5.08 6.80 -2.90
C LEU A 174 5.51 8.20 -3.36
N VAL A 175 4.52 9.08 -3.51
CA VAL A 175 4.69 10.49 -3.87
C VAL A 175 3.74 11.37 -3.07
N SER A 176 4.12 12.63 -2.82
CA SER A 176 3.33 13.52 -1.96
C SER A 176 1.88 13.70 -2.40
N SER A 177 1.61 13.73 -3.70
CA SER A 177 0.26 13.97 -4.22
C SER A 177 -0.73 12.85 -3.87
N ASP A 178 -0.25 11.61 -3.72
CA ASP A 178 -1.11 10.46 -3.43
C ASP A 178 -1.47 10.34 -1.95
N TRP A 179 -0.68 10.96 -1.07
CA TRP A 179 -0.86 10.92 0.39
C TRP A 179 -1.35 12.24 0.99
N ARG A 180 -1.69 13.22 0.15
CA ARG A 180 -2.11 14.55 0.59
C ARG A 180 -3.63 14.69 0.67
N ASN A 181 -4.30 14.63 -0.48
CA ASN A 181 -5.74 14.91 -0.59
C ASN A 181 -6.46 13.87 -1.47
N LYS A 182 -5.97 12.63 -1.49
CA LYS A 182 -6.63 11.54 -2.19
C LYS A 182 -7.11 10.51 -1.19
N THR A 183 -8.32 10.00 -1.39
CA THR A 183 -8.80 8.83 -0.67
C THR A 183 -8.00 7.61 -1.12
N GLN A 184 -7.16 7.10 -0.22
CA GLN A 184 -6.41 5.86 -0.41
C GLN A 184 -6.73 4.91 0.72
N ALA A 185 -6.74 3.61 0.43
CA ALA A 185 -6.90 2.57 1.43
C ALA A 185 -5.54 2.01 1.83
N VAL A 186 -5.42 1.63 3.11
CA VAL A 186 -4.25 0.99 3.70
C VAL A 186 -4.74 -0.16 4.57
N TYR A 187 -4.39 -1.39 4.19
CA TYR A 187 -4.40 -2.54 5.08
C TYR A 187 -3.05 -2.63 5.78
N THR A 188 -3.05 -2.82 7.09
CA THR A 188 -1.84 -3.13 7.87
C THR A 188 -2.04 -4.45 8.59
N SER A 189 -1.14 -5.42 8.41
CA SER A 189 -1.19 -6.66 9.16
C SER A 189 -1.11 -6.41 10.67
N PRO A 190 -1.59 -7.34 11.52
CA PRO A 190 -1.12 -7.44 12.90
C PRO A 190 0.42 -7.49 12.97
N VAL A 191 0.96 -7.27 14.17
CA VAL A 191 2.40 -7.45 14.41
C VAL A 191 2.73 -8.92 14.23
N LEU A 192 3.62 -9.22 13.28
CA LEU A 192 4.05 -10.58 13.00
C LEU A 192 5.33 -10.84 13.78
N HIS A 193 5.30 -11.85 14.65
CA HIS A 193 6.45 -12.19 15.48
C HIS A 193 7.32 -13.22 14.78
N LYS A 194 8.64 -13.06 14.91
CA LYS A 194 9.59 -14.06 14.46
C LYS A 194 9.40 -15.36 15.25
N LYS A 195 9.39 -16.50 14.56
CA LYS A 195 9.23 -17.83 15.15
C LYS A 195 10.48 -18.15 16.00
N ARG A 196 10.26 -18.62 17.23
CA ARG A 196 11.34 -18.94 18.20
C ARG A 196 12.26 -20.07 17.74
N SER A 197 11.72 -20.97 16.92
CA SER A 197 12.48 -21.95 16.16
C SER A 197 12.03 -21.78 14.71
N PRO A 198 12.95 -21.72 13.73
CA PRO A 198 12.57 -21.99 12.36
C PRO A 198 12.10 -23.45 12.37
N GLN A 199 10.78 -23.64 12.54
CA GLN A 199 10.15 -24.94 12.40
C GLN A 199 10.68 -25.53 11.10
N LEU A 200 10.98 -26.83 11.14
CA LEU A 200 11.41 -27.63 10.00
C LEU A 200 10.36 -27.50 8.89
N SER A 201 10.43 -26.42 8.09
CA SER A 201 9.43 -25.97 7.13
C SER A 201 8.00 -26.30 7.58
N SER A 202 7.31 -25.40 8.29
CA SER A 202 5.86 -25.55 8.55
C SER A 202 5.22 -26.08 7.27
N SER A 203 4.59 -27.26 7.37
CA SER A 203 4.18 -27.97 6.17
C SER A 203 3.23 -27.06 5.38
N PRO A 204 3.09 -27.21 4.05
CA PRO A 204 2.16 -26.38 3.28
C PRO A 204 0.72 -26.39 3.84
N ALA A 205 0.35 -27.39 4.64
CA ALA A 205 -0.95 -27.49 5.30
C ALA A 205 -1.09 -26.64 6.59
N GLU A 206 0.03 -26.17 7.17
CA GLU A 206 0.05 -25.35 8.40
C GLU A 206 0.20 -23.84 8.11
N MET A 207 0.51 -23.46 6.87
CA MET A 207 0.57 -22.05 6.48
C MET A 207 -0.82 -21.42 6.51
N SER A 208 -0.89 -20.21 7.06
CA SER A 208 -2.10 -19.38 6.92
C SER A 208 -2.38 -19.09 5.44
N MET A 209 -3.65 -18.86 5.09
CA MET A 209 -4.02 -18.52 3.71
C MET A 209 -3.29 -17.25 3.23
N PHE A 210 -3.18 -16.25 4.11
CA PHE A 210 -2.42 -15.02 3.85
C PHE A 210 -0.96 -15.29 3.51
N GLU A 211 -0.26 -16.10 4.33
CA GLU A 211 1.16 -16.43 4.11
C GLU A 211 1.34 -17.14 2.78
N LYS A 212 0.46 -18.09 2.47
CA LYS A 212 0.48 -18.84 1.21
C LYS A 212 0.30 -17.91 0.02
N ASP A 213 -0.74 -17.09 0.02
CA ASP A 213 -1.08 -16.23 -1.12
C ASP A 213 -0.02 -15.14 -1.35
N LEU A 214 0.48 -14.51 -0.28
CA LEU A 214 1.58 -13.56 -0.35
C LEU A 214 2.86 -14.20 -0.89
N THR A 215 3.18 -15.41 -0.43
CA THR A 215 4.35 -16.16 -0.90
C THR A 215 4.23 -16.54 -2.37
N ASP A 216 3.04 -17.00 -2.80
CA ASP A 216 2.78 -17.36 -4.20
C ASP A 216 2.88 -16.13 -5.11
N TYR A 217 2.39 -14.97 -4.66
CA TYR A 217 2.55 -13.70 -5.37
C TYR A 217 4.03 -13.32 -5.56
N PHE A 218 4.82 -13.36 -4.49
CA PHE A 218 6.25 -13.01 -4.55
C PHE A 218 7.05 -14.01 -5.39
N LYS A 219 6.68 -15.30 -5.38
CA LYS A 219 7.27 -16.31 -6.26
C LYS A 219 7.00 -16.04 -7.74
N ALA A 220 5.77 -15.63 -8.10
CA ALA A 220 5.41 -15.30 -9.47
C ALA A 220 6.22 -14.11 -10.04
N TYR A 221 6.66 -13.21 -9.15
CA TYR A 221 7.56 -12.10 -9.50
C TYR A 221 8.94 -12.57 -9.98
N GLY A 222 9.42 -13.71 -9.49
CA GLY A 222 10.68 -14.33 -9.90
C GLY A 222 11.82 -14.17 -8.88
N HIS A 223 13.02 -14.62 -9.29
CA HIS A 223 14.14 -14.84 -8.38
C HIS A 223 14.57 -13.62 -7.55
N GLN A 224 14.31 -12.40 -8.02
CA GLN A 224 14.68 -11.16 -7.34
C GLN A 224 13.97 -10.97 -5.99
N LEU A 225 12.74 -11.47 -5.86
CA LEU A 225 11.97 -11.40 -4.61
C LEU A 225 12.08 -12.69 -3.79
N SER A 226 12.81 -13.70 -4.26
CA SER A 226 12.94 -15.00 -3.58
C SER A 226 13.49 -14.89 -2.16
N ARG A 227 14.40 -13.94 -1.90
CA ARG A 227 14.92 -13.67 -0.54
C ARG A 227 13.78 -13.33 0.44
N PHE A 228 12.76 -12.59 0.00
CA PHE A 228 11.62 -12.23 0.85
C PHE A 228 10.73 -13.44 1.12
N CYS A 229 10.57 -14.36 0.15
CA CYS A 229 9.89 -15.63 0.39
C CYS A 229 10.59 -16.48 1.47
N GLU A 230 11.92 -16.46 1.51
CA GLU A 230 12.67 -17.12 2.59
C GLU A 230 12.48 -16.40 3.93
N LEU A 231 12.48 -15.07 3.93
CA LEU A 231 12.23 -14.29 5.15
C LEU A 231 10.83 -14.52 5.72
N PHE A 232 9.79 -14.66 4.89
CA PHE A 232 8.43 -14.90 5.39
C PHE A 232 8.32 -16.18 6.22
N LYS A 233 9.11 -17.22 5.91
CA LYS A 233 9.11 -18.48 6.68
C LYS A 233 9.48 -18.27 8.14
N ASP A 234 10.27 -17.23 8.44
CA ASP A 234 10.74 -16.91 9.78
C ASP A 234 9.67 -16.21 10.64
N TYR A 235 8.56 -15.74 10.08
CA TYR A 235 7.53 -14.98 10.82
C TYR A 235 6.19 -15.73 10.89
N ASP A 236 5.46 -15.51 11.97
CA ASP A 236 4.13 -16.08 12.21
C ASP A 236 3.04 -15.18 11.64
N PHE A 237 2.30 -15.70 10.65
CA PHE A 237 1.19 -15.03 9.97
C PHE A 237 -0.20 -15.53 10.43
N SER A 238 -0.28 -16.36 11.47
CA SER A 238 -1.54 -16.99 11.91
C SER A 238 -2.65 -15.99 12.29
N GLU A 239 -2.28 -14.79 12.75
CA GLU A 239 -3.23 -13.72 13.07
C GLU A 239 -3.72 -12.91 11.84
N CYS A 240 -3.15 -13.13 10.65
CA CYS A 240 -3.63 -12.53 9.41
C CYS A 240 -4.90 -13.24 8.91
N LYS A 241 -6.06 -12.66 9.22
CA LYS A 241 -7.39 -13.24 8.90
C LYS A 241 -7.97 -12.79 7.55
N VAL A 242 -7.17 -12.09 6.74
CA VAL A 242 -7.56 -11.67 5.39
C VAL A 242 -6.91 -12.57 4.35
N CYS A 243 -7.52 -12.66 3.18
CA CYS A 243 -6.93 -13.32 2.01
C CYS A 243 -6.41 -12.25 1.05
N VAL A 244 -5.37 -12.56 0.26
CA VAL A 244 -4.68 -11.59 -0.61
C VAL A 244 -4.63 -12.08 -2.05
#